data_AF-A0A2G8QWS1-F1
#
_entry.id   AF-A0A2G8QWS1-F1
#
_cell.length_a   1.000
_cell.length_b   1.000
_cell.length_c   1.000
_cell.angle_alpha   90.00
_cell.angle_beta   90.00
_cell.angle_gamma   90.00
#
_symmetry.space_group_name_H-M   'P 1'
#
loop_
_entity.id
_entity.type
_entity.pdbx_description
1 polymer ?
#
loop_
_entity_poly.entity_id
_entity_poly.type
_entity_poly.pdbx_seq_one_letter_code
_entity_poly.pdbx_strand_id
1 'polypeptide(L)'
;MWTLAAVSALRGHAKTLPRLVPRDIDAWCPAYRHADKAEREAFWIGLLSAMAKHESTYRPNAVGGGRWYGLLQIFPGTARNYGCRARSGDELTSGPANLSCALRIMSKTVARDGVVSNGMRGVAADWGPFRSEEKREDMMSWTRSQSYCQMPEQDPPEN
;
A
#
# COMPACT_ATOMS: atom_id res chain seq x y z
N MET A 1 -8.07 -14.02 -6.20
CA MET A 1 -7.07 -14.52 -5.22
C MET A 1 -6.17 -13.43 -4.61
N TRP A 2 -5.95 -12.27 -5.23
CA TRP A 2 -5.01 -11.24 -4.72
C TRP A 2 -5.53 -10.47 -3.49
N THR A 3 -6.78 -10.00 -3.53
CA THR A 3 -7.41 -9.29 -2.40
C THR A 3 -7.41 -10.13 -1.13
N LEU A 4 -7.75 -11.42 -1.22
CA LEU A 4 -7.72 -12.35 -0.07
C LEU A 4 -6.30 -12.48 0.53
N ALA A 5 -5.26 -12.56 -0.30
CA ALA A 5 -3.88 -12.61 0.17
C ALA A 5 -3.46 -11.31 0.86
N ALA A 6 -3.88 -10.15 0.33
CA ALA A 6 -3.62 -8.85 0.93
C ALA A 6 -4.33 -8.71 2.29
N VAL A 7 -5.62 -9.08 2.37
CA VAL A 7 -6.37 -9.12 3.64
C VAL A 7 -5.70 -10.06 4.64
N SER A 8 -5.29 -11.26 4.21
CA SER A 8 -4.59 -12.22 5.07
C SER A 8 -3.27 -11.65 5.62
N ALA A 9 -2.48 -10.96 4.79
CA ALA A 9 -1.26 -10.28 5.21
C ALA A 9 -1.55 -9.14 6.22
N LEU A 10 -2.56 -8.30 5.94
CA LEU A 10 -3.02 -7.23 6.83
C LEU A 10 -3.58 -7.77 8.16
N ARG A 11 -4.14 -8.98 8.20
CA ARG A 11 -4.59 -9.61 9.44
C ARG A 11 -3.48 -10.37 10.16
N GLY A 12 -2.39 -10.70 9.45
CA GLY A 12 -1.22 -11.41 9.95
C GLY A 12 -0.02 -10.51 10.21
N HIS A 13 1.02 -10.61 9.38
CA HIS A 13 2.31 -9.94 9.60
C HIS A 13 2.31 -8.43 9.34
N ALA A 14 1.29 -7.89 8.67
CA ALA A 14 1.13 -6.46 8.40
C ALA A 14 0.01 -5.81 9.23
N LYS A 15 -0.44 -6.46 10.31
CA LYS A 15 -1.52 -5.98 11.21
C LYS A 15 -1.31 -4.61 11.83
N THR A 16 -0.08 -4.11 11.81
CA THR A 16 0.23 -2.76 12.28
C THR A 16 -0.38 -1.70 11.38
N LEU A 17 -0.43 -1.94 10.06
CA LEU A 17 -0.92 -0.96 9.08
C LEU A 17 -2.35 -0.47 9.37
N PRO A 18 -3.39 -1.35 9.48
CA PRO A 18 -4.75 -0.88 9.75
C PRO A 18 -4.98 -0.41 11.18
N ARG A 19 -4.02 -0.64 12.10
CA ARG A 19 -4.12 -0.20 13.50
C ARG A 19 -3.53 1.18 13.73
N LEU A 20 -2.51 1.55 12.94
CA LEU A 20 -1.91 2.87 13.01
C LEU A 20 -2.81 3.91 12.38
N VAL A 21 -2.69 5.14 12.88
CA VAL A 21 -3.25 6.34 12.25
C VAL A 21 -2.06 7.20 11.85
N PRO A 22 -1.57 7.11 10.60
CA PRO A 22 -0.46 7.94 10.13
C PRO A 22 -0.77 9.43 10.25
N ARG A 23 0.24 10.27 10.51
CA ARG A 23 0.02 11.71 10.72
C ARG A 23 -0.54 12.44 9.49
N ASP A 24 -0.17 11.98 8.31
CA ASP A 24 -0.57 12.49 6.99
C ASP A 24 -1.80 11.80 6.42
N ILE A 25 -2.48 10.94 7.19
CA ILE A 25 -3.54 10.07 6.65
C ILE A 25 -4.71 10.86 6.06
N ASP A 26 -5.02 12.04 6.59
CA ASP A 26 -6.14 12.86 6.10
C ASP A 26 -5.88 13.35 4.66
N ALA A 27 -4.61 13.47 4.26
CA ALA A 27 -4.22 13.78 2.90
C ALA A 27 -4.37 12.58 1.95
N TRP A 28 -4.39 11.35 2.47
CA TRP A 28 -4.54 10.12 1.68
C TRP A 28 -5.98 9.59 1.68
N CYS A 29 -6.68 9.73 2.80
CA CYS A 29 -7.98 9.15 3.09
C CYS A 29 -8.66 9.91 4.25
N PRO A 30 -9.47 10.95 3.96
CA PRO A 30 -10.10 11.80 4.98
C PRO A 30 -10.94 11.05 6.01
N ALA A 31 -11.65 9.98 5.60
CA ALA A 31 -12.49 9.20 6.51
C ALA A 31 -11.72 8.21 7.42
N TYR A 32 -10.41 8.00 7.20
CA TYR A 32 -9.65 6.90 7.80
C TYR A 32 -9.69 6.87 9.34
N ARG A 33 -9.73 8.04 9.98
CA ARG A 33 -9.76 8.13 11.45
C ARG A 33 -11.04 7.57 12.04
N HIS A 34 -12.15 7.75 11.34
CA HIS A 34 -13.49 7.28 11.70
C HIS A 34 -13.77 5.86 11.17
N ALA A 35 -12.99 5.43 10.20
CA ALA A 35 -13.11 4.14 9.55
C ALA A 35 -12.91 2.97 10.51
N ASP A 36 -13.71 1.93 10.30
CA ASP A 36 -13.58 0.66 10.99
C ASP A 36 -12.35 -0.13 10.51
N LYS A 37 -12.10 -1.30 11.09
CA LYS A 37 -10.95 -2.13 10.71
C LYS A 37 -11.00 -2.57 9.25
N ALA A 38 -12.16 -2.92 8.72
CA ALA A 38 -12.31 -3.42 7.35
C ALA A 38 -12.06 -2.30 6.33
N GLU A 39 -12.55 -1.10 6.59
CA GLU A 39 -12.32 0.09 5.77
C GLU A 39 -10.84 0.51 5.79
N ARG A 40 -10.19 0.45 6.96
CA ARG A 40 -8.75 0.67 7.06
C ARG A 40 -7.93 -0.38 6.32
N GLU A 41 -8.34 -1.65 6.35
CA GLU A 41 -7.77 -2.71 5.52
C GLU A 41 -7.96 -2.39 4.02
N ALA A 42 -9.16 -1.92 3.64
CA ALA A 42 -9.47 -1.56 2.26
C ALA A 42 -8.60 -0.41 1.74
N PHE A 43 -8.31 0.61 2.56
CA PHE A 43 -7.37 1.67 2.20
C PHE A 43 -5.99 1.14 1.84
N TRP A 44 -5.40 0.27 2.66
CA TRP A 44 -4.06 -0.26 2.39
C TRP A 44 -4.06 -1.14 1.12
N ILE A 45 -5.13 -1.88 0.87
CA ILE A 45 -5.30 -2.66 -0.37
C ILE A 45 -5.45 -1.72 -1.58
N GLY A 46 -6.21 -0.64 -1.43
CA GLY A 46 -6.36 0.41 -2.42
C GLY A 46 -5.02 1.04 -2.78
N LEU A 47 -4.21 1.39 -1.77
CA LEU A 47 -2.88 1.93 -1.98
C LEU A 47 -1.98 0.98 -2.78
N LEU A 48 -2.01 -0.33 -2.49
CA LEU A 48 -1.29 -1.32 -3.30
C LEU A 48 -1.77 -1.32 -4.77
N SER A 49 -3.07 -1.18 -5.01
CA SER A 49 -3.64 -1.11 -6.35
C SER A 49 -3.15 0.15 -7.09
N ALA A 50 -3.24 1.31 -6.46
CA ALA A 50 -2.73 2.57 -7.00
C ALA A 50 -1.24 2.48 -7.33
N MET A 51 -0.45 1.86 -6.46
CA MET A 51 0.98 1.62 -6.72
C MET A 51 1.22 0.65 -7.88
N ALA A 52 0.46 -0.45 -7.97
CA ALA A 52 0.65 -1.44 -9.03
C ALA A 52 0.42 -0.85 -10.43
N LYS A 53 -0.45 0.16 -10.56
CA LYS A 53 -0.61 0.97 -11.79
C LYS A 53 0.73 1.56 -12.24
N HIS A 54 1.42 2.24 -11.32
CA HIS A 54 2.65 2.99 -11.57
C HIS A 54 3.90 2.14 -11.65
N GLU A 55 3.91 1.01 -10.95
CA GLU A 55 5.07 0.11 -10.87
C GLU A 55 5.09 -0.94 -11.99
N SER A 56 3.93 -1.51 -12.35
CA SER A 56 3.87 -2.64 -13.29
C SER A 56 2.76 -2.55 -14.34
N THR A 57 1.89 -1.54 -14.25
CA THR A 57 0.62 -1.50 -15.00
C THR A 57 -0.20 -2.77 -14.72
N TYR A 58 -0.23 -3.19 -13.45
CA TYR A 58 -0.94 -4.39 -12.97
C TYR A 58 -0.43 -5.73 -13.52
N ARG A 59 0.78 -5.78 -14.10
CA ARG A 59 1.35 -7.01 -14.65
C ARG A 59 2.16 -7.75 -13.59
N PRO A 60 1.71 -8.93 -13.11
CA PRO A 60 2.38 -9.65 -12.03
C PRO A 60 3.72 -10.27 -12.45
N ASN A 61 3.96 -10.46 -13.74
CA ASN A 61 5.22 -10.98 -14.29
C ASN A 61 6.16 -9.87 -14.79
N ALA A 62 5.90 -8.60 -14.47
CA ALA A 62 6.75 -7.50 -14.88
C ALA A 62 8.14 -7.59 -14.24
N VAL A 63 9.18 -7.39 -15.05
CA VAL A 63 10.58 -7.30 -14.60
C VAL A 63 11.17 -5.97 -15.05
N GLY A 64 11.27 -5.01 -14.13
CA GLY A 64 11.91 -3.73 -14.38
C GLY A 64 13.42 -3.85 -14.30
N GLY A 65 14.12 -3.26 -15.27
CA GLY A 65 15.60 -3.18 -15.28
C GLY A 65 16.34 -4.51 -15.07
N GLY A 66 15.70 -5.65 -15.33
CA GLY A 66 16.23 -6.99 -15.05
C GLY A 66 16.39 -7.34 -13.57
N ARG A 67 15.89 -6.53 -12.62
CA ARG A 67 16.22 -6.64 -11.20
C ARG A 67 15.03 -6.51 -10.25
N TRP A 68 13.95 -5.85 -10.66
CA TRP A 68 12.77 -5.60 -9.84
C TRP A 68 11.58 -6.38 -10.36
N TYR A 69 10.85 -7.05 -9.47
CA TYR A 69 9.92 -8.11 -9.88
C TYR A 69 8.49 -7.85 -9.40
N GLY A 70 7.56 -8.17 -10.29
CA GLY A 70 6.14 -8.29 -10.04
C GLY A 70 5.40 -6.98 -9.86
N LEU A 71 4.21 -7.08 -9.25
CA LEU A 71 3.23 -5.99 -9.20
C LEU A 71 3.79 -4.69 -8.64
N LEU A 72 4.64 -4.79 -7.62
CA LEU A 72 5.21 -3.65 -6.89
C LEU A 72 6.73 -3.59 -7.01
N GLN A 73 7.30 -4.19 -8.07
CA GLN A 73 8.69 -4.05 -8.47
C GLN A 73 9.67 -4.22 -7.31
N ILE A 74 9.56 -5.35 -6.60
CA ILE A 74 10.38 -5.63 -5.42
C ILE A 74 11.73 -6.22 -5.84
N PHE A 75 12.82 -5.70 -5.29
CA PHE A 75 14.15 -6.28 -5.44
C PHE A 75 14.31 -7.51 -4.51
N PRO A 76 14.83 -8.67 -4.98
CA PRO A 76 15.01 -9.86 -4.13
C PRO A 76 15.85 -9.62 -2.88
N GLY A 77 16.88 -8.76 -2.95
CA GLY A 77 17.68 -8.39 -1.78
C GLY A 77 16.86 -7.67 -0.71
N THR A 78 15.98 -6.75 -1.10
CA THR A 78 15.04 -6.07 -0.20
C THR A 78 14.08 -7.07 0.44
N ALA A 79 13.50 -7.97 -0.36
CA ALA A 79 12.60 -9.00 0.13
C ALA A 79 13.26 -9.88 1.20
N ARG A 80 14.52 -10.28 0.99
CA ARG A 80 15.32 -11.02 1.99
C ARG A 80 15.58 -10.19 3.25
N ASN A 81 15.97 -8.92 3.10
CA ASN A 81 16.25 -8.03 4.23
C ASN A 81 15.04 -7.82 5.14
N TYR A 82 13.84 -7.70 4.55
CA TYR A 82 12.59 -7.62 5.30
C TYR A 82 12.01 -8.99 5.68
N GLY A 83 12.73 -10.08 5.41
CA GLY A 83 12.36 -11.44 5.78
C GLY A 83 11.12 -11.97 5.07
N CYS A 84 10.80 -11.50 3.87
CA CYS A 84 9.68 -12.01 3.07
C CYS A 84 9.80 -13.53 2.80
N ARG A 85 8.65 -14.16 2.53
CA ARG A 85 8.60 -15.58 2.10
C ARG A 85 9.14 -15.73 0.69
N ALA A 86 8.65 -14.90 -0.25
CA ALA A 86 9.27 -14.75 -1.56
C ALA A 86 10.60 -13.99 -1.43
N ARG A 87 11.68 -14.61 -1.90
CA ARG A 87 13.07 -14.19 -1.77
C ARG A 87 13.84 -14.24 -3.09
N SER A 88 13.28 -14.83 -4.13
CA SER A 88 13.80 -14.84 -5.50
C SER A 88 12.95 -14.00 -6.46
N GLY A 89 13.48 -13.73 -7.66
CA GLY A 89 12.73 -13.02 -8.71
C GLY A 89 11.48 -13.79 -9.13
N ASP A 90 11.62 -15.09 -9.40
CA ASP A 90 10.52 -15.96 -9.82
C ASP A 90 9.40 -16.00 -8.79
N GLU A 91 9.73 -16.16 -7.50
CA GLU A 91 8.75 -16.14 -6.42
C GLU A 91 8.02 -14.78 -6.32
N LEU A 92 8.72 -13.68 -6.62
CA LEU A 92 8.15 -12.34 -6.60
C LEU A 92 7.26 -12.03 -7.83
N THR A 93 7.26 -12.85 -8.87
CA THR A 93 6.28 -12.76 -9.97
C THR A 93 4.90 -13.30 -9.58
N SER A 94 4.79 -14.02 -8.45
CA SER A 94 3.51 -14.39 -7.88
C SER A 94 2.82 -13.17 -7.26
N GLY A 95 1.72 -12.71 -7.86
CA GLY A 95 0.95 -11.55 -7.39
C GLY A 95 0.64 -11.59 -5.86
N PRO A 96 0.07 -12.70 -5.33
CA PRO A 96 -0.16 -12.85 -3.89
C PRO A 96 1.11 -12.74 -3.04
N ALA A 97 2.22 -13.35 -3.48
CA ALA A 97 3.47 -13.32 -2.73
C ALA A 97 4.11 -11.92 -2.75
N ASN A 98 4.03 -11.24 -3.89
CA ASN A 98 4.50 -9.87 -4.09
C ASN A 98 3.74 -8.89 -3.18
N LEU A 99 2.40 -8.91 -3.22
CA LEU A 99 1.55 -8.06 -2.38
C LEU A 99 1.76 -8.33 -0.89
N SER A 100 1.89 -9.61 -0.51
CA SER A 100 2.19 -10.01 0.87
C SER A 100 3.54 -9.49 1.36
N CYS A 101 4.57 -9.52 0.51
CA CYS A 101 5.89 -8.95 0.81
C CYS A 101 5.85 -7.42 0.90
N ALA A 102 5.18 -6.75 -0.04
CA ALA A 102 5.01 -5.30 -0.01
C ALA A 102 4.37 -4.82 1.29
N LEU A 103 3.28 -5.45 1.71
CA LEU A 103 2.62 -5.14 2.99
C LEU A 103 3.52 -5.35 4.20
N ARG A 104 4.44 -6.32 4.15
CA ARG A 104 5.45 -6.50 5.22
C ARG A 104 6.42 -5.33 5.28
N ILE A 105 6.95 -4.91 4.13
CA ILE A 105 7.88 -3.78 4.02
C ILE A 105 7.18 -2.50 4.49
N MET A 106 6.00 -2.19 3.95
CA MET A 106 5.20 -1.03 4.36
C MET A 106 4.88 -1.04 5.85
N SER A 107 4.48 -2.19 6.40
CA SER A 107 4.20 -2.31 7.83
C SER A 107 5.41 -1.97 8.70
N LYS A 108 6.64 -2.16 8.21
CA LYS A 108 7.85 -1.78 8.93
C LYS A 108 8.15 -0.29 8.77
N THR A 109 8.10 0.24 7.55
CA THR A 109 8.48 1.63 7.27
C THR A 109 7.45 2.63 7.76
N VAL A 110 6.16 2.37 7.57
CA VAL A 110 5.07 3.22 8.09
C VAL A 110 5.06 3.23 9.61
N ALA A 111 5.29 2.07 10.25
CA ALA A 111 5.40 2.01 11.71
C ALA A 111 6.61 2.75 12.25
N ARG A 112 7.75 2.67 11.56
CA ARG A 112 8.97 3.42 11.90
C ARG A 112 8.76 4.93 11.79
N ASP A 113 8.09 5.37 10.74
CA ASP A 113 8.07 6.80 10.38
C ASP A 113 6.78 7.54 10.79
N GLY A 114 5.70 6.81 11.05
CA GLY A 114 4.40 7.35 11.44
C GLY A 114 3.68 8.15 10.36
N VAL A 115 4.01 7.91 9.08
CA VAL A 115 3.40 8.54 7.90
C VAL A 115 3.14 7.50 6.81
N VAL A 116 2.12 7.71 5.98
CA VAL A 116 1.94 6.97 4.72
C VAL A 116 3.10 7.28 3.80
N SER A 117 3.35 8.58 3.53
CA SER A 117 4.50 9.01 2.73
C SER A 117 4.79 10.49 2.91
N ASN A 118 6.00 10.83 3.37
CA ASN A 118 6.49 12.20 3.44
C ASN A 118 8.01 12.25 3.16
N GLY A 119 8.41 12.90 2.06
CA GLY A 119 9.79 12.86 1.58
C GLY A 119 10.24 11.42 1.31
N MET A 120 11.21 10.92 2.09
CA MET A 120 11.76 9.56 1.99
C MET A 120 11.21 8.61 3.07
N ARG A 121 10.15 9.01 3.78
CA ARG A 121 9.56 8.28 4.90
C ARG A 121 8.29 7.52 4.51
N GLY A 122 7.93 6.51 5.30
CA GLY A 122 6.76 5.65 5.08
C GLY A 122 6.98 4.74 3.89
N VAL A 123 6.00 4.66 2.99
CA VAL A 123 6.09 3.86 1.76
C VAL A 123 7.20 4.41 0.82
N ALA A 124 7.47 5.72 0.83
CA ALA A 124 8.51 6.31 -0.03
C ALA A 124 9.95 5.84 0.28
N ALA A 125 10.16 5.18 1.42
CA ALA A 125 11.46 4.61 1.79
C ALA A 125 11.92 3.56 0.78
N ASP A 126 11.01 2.72 0.29
CA ASP A 126 11.30 1.60 -0.61
C ASP A 126 10.73 1.78 -2.02
N TRP A 127 9.72 2.65 -2.22
CA TRP A 127 9.06 2.84 -3.52
C TRP A 127 9.30 4.22 -4.13
N GLY A 128 9.92 4.22 -5.32
CA GLY A 128 10.26 5.42 -6.09
C GLY A 128 9.08 6.29 -6.54
N PRO A 129 7.90 5.76 -6.93
CA PRO A 129 6.76 6.57 -7.38
C PRO A 129 6.31 7.63 -6.37
N PHE A 130 6.46 7.40 -5.07
CA PHE A 130 6.10 8.38 -4.04
C PHE A 130 7.01 9.62 -4.01
N ARG A 131 8.16 9.56 -4.69
CA ARG A 131 9.12 10.67 -4.82
C ARG A 131 8.79 11.57 -6.01
N SER A 132 8.02 11.07 -6.98
CA SER A 132 7.43 11.88 -8.04
C SER A 132 6.16 12.54 -7.52
N GLU A 133 6.10 13.86 -7.55
CA GLU A 133 4.92 14.62 -7.14
C GLU A 133 3.69 14.21 -7.95
N GLU A 134 3.82 14.17 -9.29
CA GLU A 134 2.76 13.76 -10.20
C GLU A 134 2.18 12.38 -9.86
N LYS A 135 3.04 11.36 -9.72
CA LYS A 135 2.58 9.99 -9.41
C LYS A 135 1.98 9.91 -8.00
N ARG A 136 2.55 10.64 -7.04
CA ARG A 136 2.04 10.70 -5.68
C ARG A 136 0.64 11.31 -5.65
N GLU A 137 0.42 12.43 -6.35
CA GLU A 137 -0.90 13.05 -6.44
C GLU A 137 -1.91 12.17 -7.19
N ASP A 138 -1.53 11.45 -8.26
CA ASP A 138 -2.41 10.47 -8.90
C ASP A 138 -2.83 9.37 -7.92
N MET A 139 -1.88 8.82 -7.15
CA MET A 139 -2.19 7.81 -6.12
C MET A 139 -3.09 8.36 -5.02
N MET A 140 -2.81 9.57 -4.51
CA MET A 140 -3.61 10.21 -3.46
C MET A 140 -5.01 10.54 -3.96
N SER A 141 -5.15 11.09 -5.16
CA SER A 141 -6.43 11.38 -5.80
C SER A 141 -7.26 10.09 -5.94
N TRP A 142 -6.64 9.01 -6.40
CA TRP A 142 -7.29 7.73 -6.54
C TRP A 142 -7.72 7.14 -5.19
N THR A 143 -6.88 7.18 -4.14
CA THR A 143 -7.28 6.64 -2.82
C THR A 143 -8.38 7.48 -2.18
N ARG A 144 -8.32 8.81 -2.32
CA ARG A 144 -9.36 9.70 -1.80
C ARG A 144 -10.71 9.40 -2.43
N SER A 145 -10.78 9.10 -3.73
CA SER A 145 -12.05 8.86 -4.43
C SER A 145 -12.75 7.54 -4.07
N GLN A 146 -12.12 6.68 -3.28
CA GLN A 146 -12.71 5.41 -2.85
C GLN A 146 -13.75 5.62 -1.76
N SER A 147 -14.82 4.83 -1.77
CA SER A 147 -15.95 4.98 -0.83
C SER A 147 -15.52 4.94 0.64
N TYR A 148 -14.57 4.08 1.00
CA TYR A 148 -14.02 3.97 2.36
C TYR A 148 -13.12 5.16 2.78
N CYS A 149 -12.89 6.13 1.90
CA CYS A 149 -12.18 7.38 2.18
C CYS A 149 -13.07 8.62 2.09
N GLN A 150 -14.32 8.46 1.66
CA GLN A 150 -15.31 9.52 1.66
C GLN A 150 -15.89 9.65 3.07
N MET A 151 -15.99 10.88 3.57
CA MET A 151 -16.73 11.11 4.81
C MET A 151 -18.19 10.71 4.59
N PRO A 152 -18.87 10.12 5.59
CA PRO A 152 -20.30 9.91 5.51
C PRO A 152 -20.97 11.26 5.20
N GLU A 153 -21.84 11.27 4.20
CA GLU A 153 -22.67 12.44 3.91
C GLU A 153 -23.46 12.74 5.19
N GLN A 154 -23.39 13.98 5.69
CA GLN A 154 -24.25 14.35 6.80
C GLN A 154 -25.65 14.54 6.23
N ASP A 155 -26.61 13.73 6.67
CA ASP A 155 -28.01 13.98 6.36
C ASP A 155 -28.37 15.42 6.79
N PRO A 156 -29.05 16.21 5.95
CA PRO A 156 -29.52 17.53 6.35
C PRO A 156 -30.43 17.38 7.59
N PRO A 157 -30.41 18.33 8.53
CA PRO A 157 -31.27 18.26 9.71
C PRO A 157 -32.74 18.17 9.27
N GLU A 158 -33.48 17.21 9.82
CA GLU A 158 -34.94 17.17 9.72
C GLU A 158 -35.51 18.48 10.29
N ASN A 159 -36.32 19.18 9.50
CA ASN A 159 -37.03 20.39 9.89
C ASN A 159 -38.16 20.09 10.90
#